data_AF-A0A2M8FJM1-F1
#
_entry.id   AF-A0A2M8FJM1-F1
#
_cell.length_a   1.000
_cell.length_b   1.000
_cell.length_c   1.000
_cell.angle_alpha   90.00
_cell.angle_beta   90.00
_cell.angle_gamma   90.00
#
_symmetry.space_group_name_H-M   'P 1'
#
loop_
_entity.id
_entity.type
_entity.pdbx_description
1 polymer ?
#
loop_
_entity_poly.entity_id
_entity_poly.type
_entity_poly.pdbx_seq_one_letter_code
_entity_poly.pdbx_strand_id
1 'polypeptide(L)'
;MKKLITILVLLLTQMVFGQTATAPAAGNGTSENPYQIASLENLYWIAASDAVVPSPTKVTRWAAHYIQTTDIDASATSGWPSGGWTPIGNDGTNFTGSYNGQGHTISGIKTNRQVNFQGLFGAVLSATIQNLGVTSVNIAGLQYFGGLAGAVNNSTVSKCFSTGSVSLGGSTSYLKAGGLIGVIENSSDVSNCYSTANIENQREIGGFAYSITSSTVSNCYSIGSAGGISDYGGFVGAVSGATVTNCFWDTQTSGTEISAGGTGKNTTEMTTQSTFLDAGWSSAIWYMDAGFNSGYPYLEWQ
;
A
#
# COMPACT_ATOMS: atom_id res chain seq x y z
N MET A 1 -51.64 -12.79 -43.38
CA MET A 1 -51.03 -11.48 -43.00
C MET A 1 -50.14 -11.70 -41.79
N LYS A 2 -48.82 -11.84 -42.02
CA LYS A 2 -47.84 -12.18 -40.96
C LYS A 2 -47.40 -10.90 -40.24
N LYS A 3 -47.43 -10.94 -38.90
CA LYS A 3 -47.09 -9.85 -37.99
C LYS A 3 -45.59 -9.55 -38.06
N LEU A 4 -45.22 -8.29 -38.28
CA LEU A 4 -43.84 -7.81 -38.14
C LEU A 4 -43.67 -7.29 -36.70
N ILE A 5 -42.89 -7.99 -35.90
CA ILE A 5 -42.49 -7.55 -34.55
C ILE A 5 -41.21 -6.75 -34.73
N THR A 6 -41.29 -5.43 -34.56
CA THR A 6 -40.11 -4.56 -34.53
C THR A 6 -39.44 -4.69 -33.17
N ILE A 7 -38.32 -5.40 -33.11
CA ILE A 7 -37.47 -5.47 -31.92
C ILE A 7 -36.65 -4.19 -31.86
N LEU A 8 -37.00 -3.31 -30.91
CA LEU A 8 -36.22 -2.13 -30.56
C LEU A 8 -35.02 -2.60 -29.72
N VAL A 9 -33.85 -2.70 -30.35
CA VAL A 9 -32.58 -2.94 -29.63
C VAL A 9 -32.15 -1.62 -28.99
N LEU A 10 -32.36 -1.51 -27.67
CA LEU A 10 -31.83 -0.42 -26.86
C LEU A 10 -30.31 -0.66 -26.70
N LEU A 11 -29.51 -0.05 -27.57
CA LEU A 11 -28.06 0.03 -27.36
C LEU A 11 -27.80 0.98 -26.19
N LEU A 12 -27.71 0.43 -24.97
CA LEU A 12 -27.01 1.08 -23.87
C LEU A 12 -25.54 1.14 -24.27
N THR A 13 -25.13 2.26 -24.87
CA THR A 13 -23.71 2.61 -24.92
C THR A 13 -23.28 2.80 -23.48
N GLN A 14 -22.64 1.78 -22.89
CA GLN A 14 -21.83 2.01 -21.70
C GLN A 14 -20.85 3.13 -22.09
N MET A 15 -20.96 4.29 -21.44
CA MET A 15 -19.87 5.26 -21.47
C MET A 15 -18.68 4.55 -20.82
N VAL A 16 -17.83 3.97 -21.66
CA VAL A 16 -16.49 3.61 -21.24
C VAL A 16 -15.80 4.95 -21.02
N PHE A 17 -15.73 5.40 -19.76
CA PHE A 17 -14.84 6.49 -19.41
C PHE A 17 -13.44 6.03 -19.83
N GLY A 18 -12.96 6.55 -20.95
CA GLY A 18 -11.59 6.31 -21.38
C GLY A 18 -10.67 6.76 -20.27
N GLN A 19 -9.92 5.82 -19.70
CA GLN A 19 -8.92 6.12 -18.70
C GLN A 19 -7.92 7.11 -19.30
N THR A 20 -7.84 8.31 -18.75
CA THR A 20 -6.96 9.34 -19.29
C THR A 20 -5.70 9.40 -18.45
N ALA A 21 -4.57 9.00 -19.04
CA ALA A 21 -3.26 9.19 -18.45
C ALA A 21 -2.74 10.58 -18.88
N THR A 22 -2.58 11.49 -17.93
CA THR A 22 -2.11 12.87 -18.21
C THR A 22 -0.79 13.12 -17.52
N ALA A 23 0.23 13.52 -18.28
CA ALA A 23 1.52 13.89 -17.70
C ALA A 23 1.37 15.06 -16.71
N PRO A 24 2.12 15.05 -15.59
CA PRO A 24 2.22 16.21 -14.71
C PRO A 24 2.62 17.48 -15.47
N ALA A 25 1.93 18.59 -15.22
CA ALA A 25 2.24 19.87 -15.86
C ALA A 25 3.48 20.56 -15.24
N ALA A 26 3.87 20.15 -14.04
CA ALA A 26 5.01 20.70 -13.30
C ALA A 26 5.98 19.58 -12.89
N GLY A 27 7.27 19.95 -12.82
CA GLY A 27 8.37 19.03 -12.64
C GLY A 27 8.89 18.41 -13.93
N ASN A 28 10.11 17.90 -13.89
CA ASN A 28 10.71 17.15 -14.99
C ASN A 28 11.18 15.74 -14.54
N GLY A 29 10.86 15.35 -13.31
CA GLY A 29 11.17 14.02 -12.77
C GLY A 29 12.59 13.85 -12.22
N THR A 30 13.37 14.93 -12.16
CA THR A 30 14.68 14.94 -11.47
C THR A 30 14.50 15.14 -9.97
N SER A 31 15.53 14.83 -9.17
CA SER A 31 15.51 15.06 -7.72
C SER A 31 15.35 16.54 -7.36
N GLU A 32 15.89 17.45 -8.18
CA GLU A 32 15.80 18.89 -7.96
C GLU A 32 14.46 19.48 -8.41
N ASN A 33 13.76 18.80 -9.33
CA ASN A 33 12.49 19.25 -9.88
C ASN A 33 11.54 18.05 -10.12
N PRO A 34 11.06 17.40 -9.04
CA PRO A 34 10.23 16.21 -9.13
C PRO A 34 8.89 16.52 -9.80
N TYR A 35 8.33 15.51 -10.48
CA TYR A 35 6.99 15.59 -11.05
C TYR A 35 5.95 15.82 -9.94
N GLN A 36 5.02 16.75 -10.17
CA GLN A 36 3.96 17.08 -9.20
C GLN A 36 2.68 16.32 -9.50
N ILE A 37 2.28 15.43 -8.59
CA ILE A 37 1.10 14.58 -8.75
C ILE A 37 -0.08 15.26 -8.07
N ALA A 38 -0.99 15.79 -8.89
CA ALA A 38 -2.11 16.61 -8.45
C ALA A 38 -3.49 15.99 -8.77
N SER A 39 -3.52 14.79 -9.36
CA SER A 39 -4.76 14.18 -9.86
C SER A 39 -4.63 12.68 -10.06
N LEU A 40 -5.76 11.99 -10.18
CA LEU A 40 -5.81 10.57 -10.55
C LEU A 40 -5.22 10.33 -11.94
N GLU A 41 -5.40 11.26 -12.88
CA GLU A 41 -4.85 11.18 -14.24
C GLU A 41 -3.31 11.26 -14.23
N ASN A 42 -2.72 12.08 -13.35
CA ASN A 42 -1.27 12.12 -13.14
C ASN A 42 -0.76 10.84 -12.51
N LEU A 43 -1.46 10.34 -11.48
CA LEU A 43 -1.12 9.09 -10.82
C LEU A 43 -1.19 7.91 -11.82
N TYR A 44 -2.24 7.87 -12.65
CA TYR A 44 -2.37 6.87 -13.70
C TYR A 44 -1.28 7.02 -14.76
N TRP A 45 -0.89 8.24 -15.11
CA TRP A 45 0.22 8.46 -16.03
C TRP A 45 1.54 7.85 -15.53
N ILE A 46 1.79 7.76 -14.22
CA ILE A 46 2.94 7.02 -13.70
C ILE A 46 2.75 5.51 -13.90
N ALA A 47 1.57 4.98 -13.57
CA ALA A 47 1.29 3.54 -13.57
C ALA A 47 1.07 2.93 -14.96
N ALA A 48 0.65 3.73 -15.93
CA ALA A 48 0.19 3.28 -17.24
C ALA A 48 1.26 2.49 -18.01
N SER A 49 0.84 1.53 -18.84
CA SER A 49 1.74 0.78 -19.71
C SER A 49 2.29 1.66 -20.85
N ASP A 50 3.36 1.21 -21.50
CA ASP A 50 3.94 1.91 -22.66
C ASP A 50 3.01 1.95 -23.88
N ALA A 51 1.99 1.08 -23.92
CA ALA A 51 0.95 1.16 -24.95
C ALA A 51 0.01 2.36 -24.74
N VAL A 52 -0.16 2.81 -23.50
CA VAL A 52 -0.99 3.97 -23.13
C VAL A 52 -0.15 5.25 -23.10
N VAL A 53 1.06 5.18 -22.52
CA VAL A 53 2.01 6.31 -22.45
C VAL A 53 3.34 5.86 -23.09
N PRO A 54 3.51 6.04 -24.41
CA PRO A 54 4.70 5.54 -25.12
C PRO A 54 5.96 6.35 -24.86
N SER A 55 5.82 7.62 -24.45
CA SER A 55 6.95 8.48 -24.11
C SER A 55 6.56 9.48 -23.01
N PRO A 56 7.40 9.65 -21.96
CA PRO A 56 8.51 8.78 -21.60
C PRO A 56 8.02 7.35 -21.24
N THR A 57 8.85 6.34 -21.51
CA THR A 57 8.53 4.93 -21.21
C THR A 57 8.37 4.71 -19.70
N LYS A 58 7.73 3.62 -19.30
CA LYS A 58 7.55 3.21 -17.90
C LYS A 58 8.89 3.07 -17.18
N VAL A 59 9.95 2.62 -17.86
CA VAL A 59 11.30 2.53 -17.30
C VAL A 59 11.79 3.92 -16.87
N THR A 60 11.55 4.92 -17.72
CA THR A 60 11.92 6.31 -17.41
C THR A 60 11.02 6.89 -16.31
N ARG A 61 9.69 6.64 -16.39
CA ARG A 61 8.74 7.10 -15.38
C ARG A 61 9.02 6.46 -14.01
N TRP A 62 9.31 5.17 -13.94
CA TRP A 62 9.50 4.46 -12.67
C TRP A 62 10.87 4.68 -12.04
N ALA A 63 11.81 5.29 -12.77
CA ALA A 63 13.08 5.79 -12.24
C ALA A 63 13.03 7.27 -11.82
N ALA A 64 11.94 7.99 -12.10
CA ALA A 64 11.82 9.43 -11.83
C ALA A 64 11.40 9.76 -10.38
N HIS A 65 11.49 11.04 -10.03
CA HIS A 65 11.15 11.56 -8.72
C HIS A 65 9.79 12.28 -8.71
N TYR A 66 9.01 12.07 -7.65
CA TYR A 66 7.63 12.51 -7.53
C TYR A 66 7.34 13.17 -6.18
N ILE A 67 6.55 14.24 -6.22
CA ILE A 67 5.90 14.82 -5.05
C ILE A 67 4.39 14.90 -5.28
N GLN A 68 3.59 14.56 -4.28
CA GLN A 68 2.14 14.77 -4.33
C GLN A 68 1.81 16.16 -3.80
N THR A 69 0.75 16.80 -4.34
CA THR A 69 0.36 18.18 -3.98
C THR A 69 -1.10 18.32 -3.55
N THR A 70 -1.83 17.21 -3.48
CA THR A 70 -3.22 17.14 -3.02
C THR A 70 -3.56 15.69 -2.70
N ASP A 71 -4.59 15.46 -1.89
CA ASP A 71 -5.20 14.14 -1.77
C ASP A 71 -5.80 13.69 -3.12
N ILE A 72 -5.72 12.38 -3.41
CA ILE A 72 -6.18 11.78 -4.66
C ILE A 72 -7.23 10.71 -4.35
N ASP A 73 -8.44 10.88 -4.89
CA ASP A 73 -9.46 9.84 -4.90
C ASP A 73 -9.26 8.91 -6.11
N ALA A 74 -8.89 7.67 -5.85
CA ALA A 74 -8.70 6.62 -6.85
C ALA A 74 -9.85 5.60 -6.87
N SER A 75 -11.00 5.88 -6.26
CA SER A 75 -12.17 4.99 -6.25
C SER A 75 -12.69 4.62 -7.65
N ALA A 76 -12.49 5.51 -8.63
CA ALA A 76 -12.78 5.27 -10.03
C ALA A 76 -12.00 4.06 -10.61
N THR A 77 -10.87 3.68 -10.01
CA THR A 77 -10.09 2.50 -10.41
C THR A 77 -10.88 1.20 -10.28
N SER A 78 -11.92 1.17 -9.45
CA SER A 78 -12.77 -0.02 -9.29
C SER A 78 -13.50 -0.45 -10.57
N GLY A 79 -13.76 0.48 -11.50
CA GLY A 79 -14.38 0.23 -12.79
C GLY A 79 -13.38 0.01 -13.94
N TRP A 80 -12.08 0.04 -13.65
CA TRP A 80 -11.04 -0.06 -14.68
C TRP A 80 -10.90 -1.50 -15.21
N PRO A 81 -10.57 -1.70 -16.51
CA PRO A 81 -10.36 -3.02 -17.07
C PRO A 81 -9.24 -3.80 -16.38
N SER A 82 -9.19 -5.11 -16.66
CA SER A 82 -8.17 -6.02 -16.12
C SER A 82 -8.13 -6.04 -14.60
N GLY A 83 -9.25 -5.83 -13.92
CA GLY A 83 -9.35 -5.95 -12.46
C GLY A 83 -8.96 -4.69 -11.67
N GLY A 84 -8.87 -3.52 -12.30
CA GLY A 84 -8.71 -2.25 -11.60
C GLY A 84 -7.35 -1.58 -11.77
N TRP A 85 -6.85 -1.00 -10.68
CA TRP A 85 -5.56 -0.32 -10.57
C TRP A 85 -4.40 -1.18 -11.11
N THR A 86 -3.46 -0.53 -11.81
CA THR A 86 -2.19 -1.14 -12.20
C THR A 86 -1.11 -0.65 -11.23
N PRO A 87 -0.42 -1.54 -10.49
CA PRO A 87 0.64 -1.11 -9.58
C PRO A 87 1.80 -0.41 -10.29
N ILE A 88 2.42 0.56 -9.61
CA ILE A 88 3.67 1.21 -10.05
C ILE A 88 4.83 0.28 -9.71
N GLY A 89 5.60 -0.13 -10.72
CA GLY A 89 6.61 -1.19 -10.58
C GLY A 89 6.02 -2.60 -10.59
N ASN A 90 6.73 -3.56 -11.16
CA ASN A 90 6.34 -4.97 -11.25
C ASN A 90 7.56 -5.90 -11.43
N ASP A 91 7.30 -7.20 -11.61
CA ASP A 91 8.30 -8.26 -11.76
C ASP A 91 9.30 -8.06 -12.93
N GLY A 92 8.91 -7.32 -13.97
CA GLY A 92 9.79 -7.03 -15.11
C GLY A 92 10.47 -5.66 -15.04
N THR A 93 9.96 -4.73 -14.23
CA THR A 93 10.53 -3.38 -14.08
C THR A 93 10.10 -2.82 -12.74
N ASN A 94 11.02 -2.68 -11.79
CA ASN A 94 10.75 -2.14 -10.46
C ASN A 94 10.61 -0.61 -10.51
N PHE A 95 9.97 -0.06 -9.46
CA PHE A 95 10.09 1.36 -9.15
C PHE A 95 11.42 1.63 -8.45
N THR A 96 12.26 2.47 -9.05
CA THR A 96 13.61 2.80 -8.57
C THR A 96 13.82 4.29 -8.29
N GLY A 97 12.77 5.10 -8.45
CA GLY A 97 12.80 6.54 -8.20
C GLY A 97 12.45 6.90 -6.75
N SER A 98 11.82 8.06 -6.56
CA SER A 98 11.28 8.46 -5.25
C SER A 98 9.85 8.96 -5.33
N TYR A 99 9.06 8.69 -4.29
CA TYR A 99 7.71 9.22 -4.14
C TYR A 99 7.52 9.82 -2.75
N ASN A 100 7.38 11.14 -2.68
CA ASN A 100 7.07 11.84 -1.43
C ASN A 100 5.61 12.33 -1.49
N GLY A 101 4.75 11.75 -0.66
CA GLY A 101 3.34 12.12 -0.59
C GLY A 101 3.11 13.52 0.00
N GLN A 102 4.12 14.15 0.61
CA GLN A 102 4.02 15.45 1.28
C GLN A 102 2.85 15.56 2.28
N GLY A 103 2.51 14.44 2.92
CA GLY A 103 1.41 14.39 3.88
C GLY A 103 0.03 14.21 3.25
N HIS A 104 -0.04 13.90 1.96
CA HIS A 104 -1.29 13.61 1.27
C HIS A 104 -1.59 12.11 1.22
N THR A 105 -2.85 11.84 0.89
CA THR A 105 -3.41 10.49 0.78
C THR A 105 -3.80 10.13 -0.64
N ILE A 106 -3.78 8.83 -0.94
CA ILE A 106 -4.39 8.24 -2.13
C ILE A 106 -5.43 7.25 -1.62
N SER A 107 -6.71 7.51 -1.88
CA SER A 107 -7.82 6.73 -1.35
C SER A 107 -8.47 5.84 -2.42
N GLY A 108 -9.06 4.72 -2.01
CA GLY A 108 -9.95 3.93 -2.86
C GLY A 108 -9.26 3.11 -3.96
N ILE A 109 -7.94 2.87 -3.85
CA ILE A 109 -7.23 1.97 -4.77
C ILE A 109 -7.85 0.57 -4.70
N LYS A 110 -8.34 0.07 -5.84
CA LYS A 110 -8.83 -1.29 -5.98
C LYS A 110 -8.05 -2.06 -7.04
N THR A 111 -7.55 -3.24 -6.69
CA THR A 111 -7.01 -4.21 -7.65
C THR A 111 -7.55 -5.59 -7.33
N ASN A 112 -7.90 -6.34 -8.37
CA ASN A 112 -8.22 -7.76 -8.34
C ASN A 112 -7.49 -8.48 -9.48
N ARG A 113 -6.26 -8.03 -9.74
CA ARG A 113 -5.42 -8.56 -10.81
C ARG A 113 -4.84 -9.89 -10.36
N GLN A 114 -5.09 -10.94 -11.14
CA GLN A 114 -4.54 -12.28 -10.91
C GLN A 114 -3.06 -12.34 -11.32
N VAL A 115 -2.24 -11.45 -10.75
CA VAL A 115 -0.79 -11.37 -10.93
C VAL A 115 -0.11 -11.07 -9.58
N ASN A 116 1.21 -11.23 -9.54
CA ASN A 116 2.02 -10.96 -8.35
C ASN A 116 2.20 -9.44 -8.12
N PHE A 117 2.68 -9.06 -6.95
CA PHE A 117 3.12 -7.70 -6.61
C PHE A 117 1.98 -6.68 -6.70
N GLN A 118 1.02 -6.76 -5.77
CA GLN A 118 -0.12 -5.84 -5.71
C GLN A 118 -0.01 -4.82 -4.58
N GLY A 119 -0.55 -3.63 -4.82
CA GLY A 119 -0.53 -2.47 -3.93
C GLY A 119 -0.61 -1.20 -4.77
N LEU A 120 -0.43 -0.04 -4.14
CA LEU A 120 -0.16 1.19 -4.90
C LEU A 120 1.11 0.99 -5.75
N PHE A 121 2.17 0.49 -5.11
CA PHE A 121 3.39 0.03 -5.74
C PHE A 121 3.40 -1.51 -5.82
N GLY A 122 3.82 -2.06 -6.95
CA GLY A 122 3.96 -3.51 -7.06
C GLY A 122 5.29 -3.96 -6.47
N ALA A 123 6.38 -3.52 -7.10
CA ALA A 123 7.74 -3.86 -6.70
C ALA A 123 8.63 -2.61 -6.65
N VAL A 124 9.29 -2.40 -5.52
CA VAL A 124 10.11 -1.22 -5.19
C VAL A 124 11.55 -1.67 -4.98
N LEU A 125 12.52 -1.03 -5.64
CA LEU A 125 13.93 -1.39 -5.60
C LEU A 125 14.85 -0.17 -5.58
N SER A 126 15.75 -0.05 -4.60
CA SER A 126 16.68 1.10 -4.51
C SER A 126 15.98 2.45 -4.57
N ALA A 127 14.79 2.54 -3.97
CA ALA A 127 13.88 3.67 -4.05
C ALA A 127 13.56 4.24 -2.67
N THR A 128 12.93 5.42 -2.65
CA THR A 128 12.42 6.05 -1.43
C THR A 128 10.93 6.35 -1.55
N ILE A 129 10.13 5.91 -0.58
CA ILE A 129 8.71 6.26 -0.46
C ILE A 129 8.47 6.90 0.92
N GLN A 130 7.87 8.08 0.97
CA GLN A 130 7.67 8.77 2.24
C GLN A 130 6.42 9.65 2.32
N ASN A 131 5.94 9.92 3.53
CA ASN A 131 4.86 10.86 3.85
C ASN A 131 3.58 10.61 3.06
N LEU A 132 3.14 9.35 2.96
CA LEU A 132 2.04 8.94 2.10
C LEU A 132 1.07 8.02 2.83
N GLY A 133 -0.22 8.36 2.79
CA GLY A 133 -1.30 7.48 3.24
C GLY A 133 -1.99 6.81 2.05
N VAL A 134 -2.15 5.49 2.08
CA VAL A 134 -2.95 4.76 1.08
C VAL A 134 -4.19 4.19 1.75
N THR A 135 -5.32 4.84 1.56
CA THR A 135 -6.52 4.61 2.38
C THR A 135 -7.63 3.91 1.61
N SER A 136 -8.52 3.25 2.35
CA SER A 136 -9.66 2.53 1.77
C SER A 136 -9.25 1.56 0.66
N VAL A 137 -8.11 0.88 0.84
CA VAL A 137 -7.61 -0.08 -0.16
C VAL A 137 -8.54 -1.28 -0.25
N ASN A 138 -8.63 -1.85 -1.45
CA ASN A 138 -9.26 -3.15 -1.70
C ASN A 138 -8.34 -3.93 -2.65
N ILE A 139 -7.40 -4.66 -2.06
CA ILE A 139 -6.32 -5.32 -2.81
C ILE A 139 -6.58 -6.83 -2.85
N ALA A 140 -6.61 -7.40 -4.04
CA ALA A 140 -6.63 -8.82 -4.31
C ALA A 140 -5.68 -9.17 -5.46
N GLY A 141 -5.00 -10.31 -5.34
CA GLY A 141 -4.10 -10.84 -6.37
C GLY A 141 -3.56 -12.23 -6.07
N LEU A 142 -2.42 -12.59 -6.68
CA LEU A 142 -1.81 -13.91 -6.51
C LEU A 142 -0.76 -13.95 -5.40
N GLN A 143 0.39 -13.28 -5.52
CA GLN A 143 1.43 -13.32 -4.49
C GLN A 143 2.00 -11.94 -4.23
N TYR A 144 2.47 -11.70 -3.00
CA TYR A 144 3.12 -10.46 -2.59
C TYR A 144 2.21 -9.24 -2.72
N PHE A 145 1.48 -8.90 -1.68
CA PHE A 145 0.64 -7.73 -1.72
C PHE A 145 0.51 -7.04 -0.37
N GLY A 146 0.37 -5.72 -0.45
CA GLY A 146 0.07 -4.87 0.69
C GLY A 146 -0.56 -3.56 0.23
N GLY A 147 -1.15 -2.81 1.16
CA GLY A 147 -1.85 -1.57 0.82
C GLY A 147 -0.94 -0.55 0.11
N LEU A 148 0.29 -0.39 0.61
CA LEU A 148 1.30 0.49 0.01
C LEU A 148 2.09 -0.22 -1.09
N ALA A 149 2.69 -1.37 -0.78
CA ALA A 149 3.60 -2.06 -1.69
C ALA A 149 3.48 -3.59 -1.63
N GLY A 150 3.62 -4.26 -2.79
CA GLY A 150 3.74 -5.72 -2.83
C GLY A 150 5.10 -6.20 -2.30
N ALA A 151 6.19 -5.59 -2.77
CA ALA A 151 7.54 -5.91 -2.33
C ALA A 151 8.42 -4.65 -2.25
N VAL A 152 9.24 -4.58 -1.20
CA VAL A 152 10.22 -3.52 -0.95
C VAL A 152 11.59 -4.16 -0.81
N ASN A 153 12.53 -3.76 -1.65
CA ASN A 153 13.86 -4.37 -1.76
C ASN A 153 14.95 -3.29 -1.81
N ASN A 154 15.97 -3.36 -0.96
CA ASN A 154 17.03 -2.35 -0.87
C ASN A 154 16.50 -0.90 -0.90
N SER A 155 15.41 -0.62 -0.18
CA SER A 155 14.68 0.64 -0.31
C SER A 155 14.34 1.24 1.05
N THR A 156 14.01 2.53 1.04
CA THR A 156 13.58 3.26 2.24
C THR A 156 12.08 3.55 2.15
N VAL A 157 11.33 3.18 3.20
CA VAL A 157 9.91 3.54 3.34
C VAL A 157 9.72 4.20 4.69
N SER A 158 9.24 5.45 4.74
CA SER A 158 9.09 6.15 6.01
C SER A 158 7.86 7.04 6.12
N LYS A 159 7.25 7.13 7.30
CA LYS A 159 6.07 7.99 7.53
C LYS A 159 4.95 7.67 6.55
N CYS A 160 4.65 6.38 6.37
CA CYS A 160 3.60 5.92 5.46
C CYS A 160 2.58 5.06 6.20
N PHE A 161 1.35 5.02 5.69
CA PHE A 161 0.34 4.12 6.26
C PHE A 161 -0.64 3.57 5.25
N SER A 162 -1.35 2.50 5.64
CA SER A 162 -2.47 1.96 4.89
C SER A 162 -3.70 1.71 5.76
N THR A 163 -4.88 1.87 5.15
CA THR A 163 -6.18 1.51 5.75
C THR A 163 -7.07 0.84 4.71
N GLY A 164 -8.10 0.11 5.15
CA GLY A 164 -9.03 -0.59 4.26
C GLY A 164 -8.94 -2.10 4.42
N SER A 165 -9.06 -2.85 3.32
CA SER A 165 -8.97 -4.31 3.31
C SER A 165 -8.04 -4.85 2.24
N VAL A 166 -7.30 -5.89 2.63
CA VAL A 166 -6.45 -6.71 1.77
C VAL A 166 -7.04 -8.11 1.77
N SER A 167 -7.57 -8.55 0.64
CA SER A 167 -8.32 -9.80 0.53
C SER A 167 -7.64 -10.77 -0.42
N LEU A 168 -7.43 -12.01 0.00
CA LEU A 168 -6.75 -12.99 -0.85
C LEU A 168 -7.79 -13.64 -1.76
N GLY A 169 -7.74 -13.30 -3.05
CA GLY A 169 -8.66 -13.85 -4.06
C GLY A 169 -8.22 -15.20 -4.65
N GLY A 170 -7.00 -15.65 -4.35
CA GLY A 170 -6.42 -16.88 -4.89
C GLY A 170 -6.63 -18.10 -4.00
N SER A 171 -6.85 -19.27 -4.63
CA SER A 171 -6.91 -20.57 -3.94
C SER A 171 -5.53 -21.22 -3.75
N THR A 172 -4.44 -20.48 -3.94
CA THR A 172 -3.08 -21.02 -3.85
C THR A 172 -2.53 -20.93 -2.42
N SER A 173 -1.56 -21.77 -2.11
CA SER A 173 -1.00 -21.94 -0.76
C SER A 173 0.14 -20.96 -0.42
N TYR A 174 0.40 -19.95 -1.26
CA TYR A 174 1.62 -19.11 -1.17
C TYR A 174 1.33 -17.60 -1.26
N LEU A 175 0.34 -17.15 -0.49
CA LEU A 175 -0.21 -15.81 -0.59
C LEU A 175 0.43 -14.90 0.47
N LYS A 176 1.60 -14.34 0.16
CA LYS A 176 2.34 -13.49 1.11
C LYS A 176 1.72 -12.09 1.24
N ALA A 177 1.03 -11.85 2.35
CA ALA A 177 0.22 -10.65 2.58
C ALA A 177 0.74 -9.78 3.73
N GLY A 178 0.85 -8.48 3.49
CA GLY A 178 1.03 -7.48 4.54
C GLY A 178 -0.07 -6.45 4.53
N GLY A 179 -0.46 -5.91 5.68
CA GLY A 179 -1.40 -4.80 5.71
C GLY A 179 -0.84 -3.54 5.01
N LEU A 180 0.46 -3.26 5.20
CA LEU A 180 1.17 -2.17 4.52
C LEU A 180 2.02 -2.68 3.36
N ILE A 181 2.91 -3.64 3.62
CA ILE A 181 3.90 -4.14 2.65
C ILE A 181 3.87 -5.66 2.62
N GLY A 182 3.73 -6.30 1.45
CA GLY A 182 3.79 -7.76 1.36
C GLY A 182 5.09 -8.34 1.93
N VAL A 183 6.23 -7.97 1.35
CA VAL A 183 7.57 -8.43 1.78
C VAL A 183 8.60 -7.31 1.79
N ILE A 184 9.53 -7.37 2.77
CA ILE A 184 10.61 -6.40 2.98
C ILE A 184 11.95 -7.15 2.94
N GLU A 185 12.84 -6.78 2.02
CA GLU A 185 14.04 -7.57 1.70
C GLU A 185 15.30 -6.73 1.45
N ASN A 186 16.46 -7.38 1.58
CA ASN A 186 17.77 -6.92 1.11
C ASN A 186 18.15 -5.50 1.55
N SER A 187 18.45 -5.32 2.84
CA SER A 187 18.90 -4.04 3.42
C SER A 187 17.88 -2.91 3.25
N SER A 188 16.59 -3.24 3.21
CA SER A 188 15.55 -2.21 3.27
C SER A 188 15.45 -1.61 4.67
N ASP A 189 15.06 -0.35 4.74
CA ASP A 189 14.76 0.37 5.98
C ASP A 189 13.32 0.87 5.95
N VAL A 190 12.49 0.37 6.86
CA VAL A 190 11.08 0.76 6.99
C VAL A 190 10.85 1.34 8.37
N SER A 191 10.51 2.63 8.44
CA SER A 191 10.41 3.31 9.74
C SER A 191 9.24 4.26 9.86
N ASN A 192 8.68 4.38 11.07
CA ASN A 192 7.58 5.30 11.36
C ASN A 192 6.35 5.04 10.46
N CYS A 193 5.95 3.79 10.30
CA CYS A 193 4.87 3.41 9.40
C CYS A 193 3.79 2.62 10.14
N TYR A 194 2.57 2.61 9.62
CA TYR A 194 1.52 1.80 10.24
C TYR A 194 0.49 1.22 9.28
N SER A 195 -0.25 0.21 9.75
CA SER A 195 -1.37 -0.39 9.02
C SER A 195 -2.57 -0.57 9.94
N THR A 196 -3.73 -0.07 9.49
CA THR A 196 -5.03 -0.43 10.07
C THR A 196 -5.82 -1.34 9.12
N ALA A 197 -5.19 -1.83 8.05
CA ALA A 197 -5.85 -2.62 7.02
C ALA A 197 -6.15 -4.04 7.53
N ASN A 198 -7.40 -4.47 7.32
CA ASN A 198 -7.84 -5.82 7.64
C ASN A 198 -7.38 -6.80 6.55
N ILE A 199 -6.80 -7.93 6.96
CA ILE A 199 -6.42 -9.00 6.03
C ILE A 199 -7.45 -10.13 6.10
N GLU A 200 -8.09 -10.41 4.96
CA GLU A 200 -9.09 -11.46 4.80
C GLU A 200 -8.49 -12.65 4.03
N ASN A 201 -8.90 -13.88 4.35
CA ASN A 201 -8.38 -15.15 3.82
C ASN A 201 -6.90 -15.40 4.21
N GLN A 202 -6.64 -16.42 5.02
CA GLN A 202 -5.76 -16.23 6.18
C GLN A 202 -4.50 -17.14 6.18
N ARG A 203 -3.74 -17.22 5.08
CA ARG A 203 -2.49 -18.01 5.04
C ARG A 203 -1.33 -17.11 4.66
N GLU A 204 -0.18 -17.25 5.33
CA GLU A 204 1.04 -16.46 5.04
C GLU A 204 0.84 -14.93 5.15
N ILE A 205 0.36 -14.47 6.32
CA ILE A 205 -0.03 -13.06 6.52
C ILE A 205 0.73 -12.38 7.67
N GLY A 206 0.90 -11.06 7.59
CA GLY A 206 1.27 -10.25 8.74
C GLY A 206 0.54 -8.91 8.74
N GLY A 207 0.04 -8.47 9.90
CA GLY A 207 -0.78 -7.24 9.98
C GLY A 207 -0.07 -5.99 9.47
N PHE A 208 1.26 -5.94 9.52
CA PHE A 208 2.10 -4.93 8.88
C PHE A 208 2.75 -5.46 7.61
N ALA A 209 3.51 -6.56 7.72
CA ALA A 209 4.17 -7.23 6.59
C ALA A 209 4.21 -8.74 6.77
N TYR A 210 4.19 -9.53 5.69
CA TYR A 210 4.34 -10.99 5.85
C TYR A 210 5.76 -11.35 6.29
N SER A 211 6.78 -10.99 5.48
CA SER A 211 8.16 -11.38 5.76
C SER A 211 9.14 -10.21 5.73
N ILE A 212 10.08 -10.23 6.67
CA ILE A 212 11.20 -9.28 6.75
C ILE A 212 12.52 -10.06 6.68
N THR A 213 13.33 -9.79 5.65
CA THR A 213 14.59 -10.49 5.41
C THR A 213 15.76 -9.52 5.28
N SER A 214 16.81 -9.70 6.09
CA SER A 214 18.05 -8.91 6.03
C SER A 214 17.83 -7.39 5.99
N SER A 215 16.85 -6.89 6.76
CA SER A 215 16.34 -5.51 6.69
C SER A 215 16.04 -4.98 8.09
N THR A 216 15.79 -3.67 8.21
CA THR A 216 15.43 -3.01 9.47
C THR A 216 14.00 -2.50 9.40
N VAL A 217 13.20 -2.78 10.44
CA VAL A 217 11.87 -2.21 10.64
C VAL A 217 11.79 -1.60 12.03
N SER A 218 11.46 -0.31 12.11
CA SER A 218 11.48 0.42 13.38
C SER A 218 10.34 1.41 13.58
N ASN A 219 9.86 1.52 14.82
CA ASN A 219 8.80 2.46 15.19
C ASN A 219 7.54 2.31 14.31
N CYS A 220 7.09 1.07 14.11
CA CYS A 220 5.94 0.77 13.26
C CYS A 220 4.84 0.05 14.04
N TYR A 221 3.60 0.10 13.55
CA TYR A 221 2.55 -0.67 14.21
C TYR A 221 1.46 -1.22 13.27
N SER A 222 0.73 -2.23 13.73
CA SER A 222 -0.47 -2.76 13.06
C SER A 222 -1.64 -2.97 14.01
N ILE A 223 -2.86 -2.69 13.54
CA ILE A 223 -4.11 -2.90 14.30
C ILE A 223 -5.22 -3.60 13.50
N GLY A 224 -5.05 -3.79 12.20
CA GLY A 224 -6.04 -4.50 11.39
C GLY A 224 -6.09 -5.99 11.72
N SER A 225 -7.21 -6.64 11.40
CA SER A 225 -7.37 -8.08 11.64
C SER A 225 -6.33 -8.88 10.86
N ALA A 226 -5.59 -9.76 11.55
CA ALA A 226 -4.51 -10.55 10.98
C ALA A 226 -4.43 -11.97 11.59
N GLY A 227 -5.54 -12.50 12.11
CA GLY A 227 -5.64 -13.90 12.52
C GLY A 227 -5.47 -14.82 11.31
N GLY A 228 -4.60 -15.82 11.41
CA GLY A 228 -4.27 -16.75 10.32
C GLY A 228 -4.75 -18.18 10.60
N ILE A 229 -4.81 -19.01 9.55
CA ILE A 229 -4.91 -20.48 9.63
C ILE A 229 -3.51 -21.08 9.78
N SER A 230 -2.50 -20.53 9.10
CA SER A 230 -1.10 -21.00 9.12
C SER A 230 -0.12 -19.89 8.74
N ASP A 231 1.06 -19.89 9.39
CA ASP A 231 2.20 -18.98 9.13
C ASP A 231 1.80 -17.51 9.11
N TYR A 232 1.40 -16.99 10.27
CA TYR A 232 0.87 -15.64 10.40
C TYR A 232 1.39 -14.91 11.64
N GLY A 233 1.22 -13.59 11.67
CA GLY A 233 1.49 -12.79 12.87
C GLY A 233 0.75 -11.45 12.90
N GLY A 234 0.47 -10.98 14.12
CA GLY A 234 -0.22 -9.71 14.33
C GLY A 234 0.52 -8.50 13.75
N PHE A 235 1.87 -8.51 13.81
CA PHE A 235 2.72 -7.52 13.14
C PHE A 235 3.39 -8.12 11.88
N VAL A 236 4.22 -9.14 12.06
CA VAL A 236 4.94 -9.85 11.01
C VAL A 236 4.77 -11.37 11.09
N GLY A 237 4.64 -12.02 9.94
CA GLY A 237 4.50 -13.48 9.82
C GLY A 237 5.82 -14.25 9.89
N ALA A 238 6.91 -13.71 9.32
CA ALA A 238 8.24 -14.33 9.34
C ALA A 238 9.39 -13.30 9.36
N VAL A 239 10.47 -13.61 10.08
CA VAL A 239 11.66 -12.74 10.18
C VAL A 239 12.92 -13.58 9.96
N SER A 240 13.83 -13.11 9.10
CA SER A 240 15.10 -13.80 8.81
C SER A 240 16.27 -12.82 8.66
N GLY A 241 17.26 -12.91 9.56
CA GLY A 241 18.44 -12.04 9.51
C GLY A 241 18.13 -10.54 9.60
N ALA A 242 16.98 -10.17 10.15
CA ALA A 242 16.45 -8.81 10.17
C ALA A 242 16.30 -8.26 11.60
N THR A 243 16.20 -6.93 11.71
CA THR A 243 15.99 -6.22 12.97
C THR A 243 14.60 -5.61 13.00
N VAL A 244 13.80 -5.98 14.00
CA VAL A 244 12.47 -5.42 14.25
C VAL A 244 12.48 -4.79 15.64
N THR A 245 12.34 -3.47 15.73
CA THR A 245 12.55 -2.73 16.99
C THR A 245 11.48 -1.68 17.21
N ASN A 246 10.98 -1.56 18.45
CA ASN A 246 9.92 -0.62 18.83
C ASN A 246 8.69 -0.74 17.91
N CYS A 247 8.37 -1.96 17.49
CA CYS A 247 7.24 -2.24 16.63
C CYS A 247 6.15 -2.97 17.42
N PHE A 248 4.90 -2.59 17.22
CA PHE A 248 3.79 -3.06 18.05
C PHE A 248 2.64 -3.60 17.22
N TRP A 249 1.87 -4.52 17.78
CA TRP A 249 0.53 -4.81 17.25
C TRP A 249 -0.49 -4.88 18.38
N ASP A 250 -1.73 -4.57 18.04
CA ASP A 250 -2.85 -4.73 18.96
C ASP A 250 -3.32 -6.20 18.94
N THR A 251 -3.17 -6.89 20.06
CA THR A 251 -3.53 -8.31 20.20
C THR A 251 -5.04 -8.57 20.18
N GLN A 252 -5.85 -7.55 20.50
CA GLN A 252 -7.30 -7.67 20.56
C GLN A 252 -7.92 -7.40 19.19
N THR A 253 -7.52 -6.32 18.50
CA THR A 253 -8.08 -5.98 17.18
C THR A 253 -7.53 -6.86 16.06
N SER A 254 -6.27 -7.30 16.16
CA SER A 254 -5.70 -8.24 15.19
C SER A 254 -6.33 -9.64 15.26
N GLY A 255 -6.92 -9.99 16.41
CA GLY A 255 -7.43 -11.33 16.68
C GLY A 255 -6.34 -12.38 16.90
N THR A 256 -5.11 -11.97 17.23
CA THR A 256 -4.00 -12.90 17.50
C THR A 256 -3.01 -12.38 18.55
N GLU A 257 -2.50 -13.31 19.36
CA GLU A 257 -1.46 -13.07 20.37
C GLU A 257 -0.05 -13.38 19.87
N ILE A 258 0.11 -13.86 18.63
CA ILE A 258 1.41 -14.29 18.08
C ILE A 258 1.90 -13.37 16.96
N SER A 259 3.22 -13.23 16.88
CA SER A 259 3.92 -12.64 15.73
C SER A 259 5.38 -13.08 15.73
N ALA A 260 6.00 -13.17 14.55
CA ALA A 260 7.42 -13.50 14.44
C ALA A 260 8.36 -12.36 14.90
N GLY A 261 7.84 -11.14 15.06
CA GLY A 261 8.60 -9.96 15.50
C GLY A 261 7.69 -8.83 15.95
N GLY A 262 8.26 -7.85 16.64
CA GLY A 262 7.52 -6.79 17.33
C GLY A 262 7.05 -7.23 18.73
N THR A 263 6.24 -6.40 19.39
CA THR A 263 5.69 -6.66 20.72
C THR A 263 4.17 -6.48 20.71
N GLY A 264 3.46 -7.53 21.13
CA GLY A 264 2.00 -7.48 21.28
C GLY A 264 1.60 -6.62 22.46
N LYS A 265 0.60 -5.77 22.25
CA LYS A 265 0.02 -4.87 23.23
C LYS A 265 -1.50 -4.97 23.14
N ASN A 266 -2.20 -4.85 24.27
CA ASN A 266 -3.66 -4.76 24.20
C ASN A 266 -4.10 -3.34 23.74
N THR A 267 -5.38 -3.15 23.42
CA THR A 267 -5.91 -1.88 22.94
C THR A 267 -5.71 -0.72 23.92
N THR A 268 -5.77 -0.99 25.23
CA THR A 268 -5.52 0.07 26.22
C THR A 268 -4.07 0.54 26.16
N GLU A 269 -3.11 -0.39 26.07
CA GLU A 269 -1.70 -0.05 25.91
C GLU A 269 -1.43 0.67 24.58
N MET A 270 -2.04 0.19 23.48
CA MET A 270 -1.88 0.76 22.14
C MET A 270 -2.52 2.15 21.95
N THR A 271 -3.41 2.54 22.87
CA THR A 271 -4.02 3.89 22.92
C THR A 271 -3.46 4.74 24.08
N THR A 272 -2.43 4.25 24.77
CA THR A 272 -1.74 4.97 25.84
C THR A 272 -0.42 5.56 25.34
N GLN A 273 -0.26 6.88 25.46
CA GLN A 273 0.90 7.60 24.94
C GLN A 273 2.25 7.16 25.53
N SER A 274 2.30 6.85 26.83
CA SER A 274 3.54 6.41 27.48
C SER A 274 4.08 5.11 26.87
N THR A 275 3.22 4.23 26.35
CA THR A 275 3.65 2.99 25.66
C THR A 275 4.65 3.27 24.53
N PHE A 276 4.42 4.34 23.77
CA PHE A 276 5.26 4.70 22.62
C PHE A 276 6.44 5.58 23.02
N LEU A 277 6.23 6.54 23.94
CA LEU A 277 7.31 7.39 24.44
C LEU A 277 8.39 6.59 25.18
N ASP A 278 8.00 5.62 26.01
CA ASP A 278 8.93 4.76 26.75
C ASP A 278 9.71 3.83 25.79
N ALA A 279 9.15 3.53 24.62
CA ALA A 279 9.82 2.83 23.54
C ALA A 279 10.70 3.73 22.66
N GLY A 280 10.77 5.03 22.96
CA GLY A 280 11.61 6.00 22.24
C GLY A 280 10.99 6.58 20.96
N TRP A 281 9.66 6.47 20.77
CA TRP A 281 9.00 7.13 19.65
C TRP A 281 9.05 8.65 19.83
N SER A 282 9.37 9.36 18.75
CA SER A 282 9.47 10.81 18.78
C SER A 282 8.10 11.47 18.74
N SER A 283 7.83 12.35 19.70
CA SER A 283 6.67 13.24 19.69
C SER A 283 6.73 14.33 18.60
N ALA A 284 7.82 14.42 17.84
CA ALA A 284 7.89 15.23 16.63
C ALA A 284 7.37 14.49 15.38
N ILE A 285 7.14 13.18 15.48
CA ILE A 285 6.68 12.33 14.37
C ILE A 285 5.30 11.74 14.68
N TRP A 286 5.07 11.33 15.92
CA TRP A 286 3.89 10.57 16.33
C TRP A 286 3.04 11.35 17.32
N TYR A 287 1.79 11.60 16.93
CA TYR A 287 0.77 12.28 17.74
C TYR A 287 -0.31 11.28 18.17
N MET A 288 -1.05 11.60 19.23
CA MET A 288 -2.14 10.78 19.73
C MET A 288 -3.28 11.66 20.23
N ASP A 289 -4.49 11.38 19.77
CA ASP A 289 -5.72 12.09 20.11
C ASP A 289 -6.87 11.06 20.11
N ALA A 290 -7.66 11.01 21.17
CA ALA A 290 -8.74 10.02 21.31
C ALA A 290 -9.83 10.14 20.23
N GLY A 291 -9.99 11.31 19.61
CA GLY A 291 -10.92 11.58 18.53
C GLY A 291 -10.37 11.32 17.13
N PHE A 292 -9.06 11.05 17.00
CA PHE A 292 -8.42 10.78 15.71
C PHE A 292 -7.81 9.37 15.67
N ASN A 293 -7.88 8.69 14.53
CA ASN A 293 -7.33 7.34 14.35
C ASN A 293 -7.70 6.37 15.49
N SER A 294 -8.91 6.49 16.03
CA SER A 294 -9.43 5.71 17.17
C SER A 294 -8.54 5.74 18.43
N GLY A 295 -7.78 6.81 18.66
CA GLY A 295 -6.86 6.95 19.80
C GLY A 295 -5.49 6.29 19.62
N TYR A 296 -5.22 5.63 18.49
CA TYR A 296 -3.91 5.09 18.16
C TYR A 296 -2.97 6.20 17.66
N PRO A 297 -1.64 6.00 17.70
CA PRO A 297 -0.69 6.95 17.15
C PRO A 297 -0.95 7.27 15.68
N TYR A 298 -0.79 8.51 15.28
CA TYR A 298 -0.85 8.95 13.89
C TYR A 298 0.33 9.87 13.58
N LEU A 299 0.65 10.01 12.31
CA LEU A 299 1.80 10.79 11.85
C LEU A 299 1.50 12.28 11.94
N GLU A 300 2.53 13.07 12.22
CA GLU A 300 2.45 14.53 12.38
C GLU A 300 1.77 15.29 11.23
N TRP A 301 1.76 14.71 10.02
CA TRP A 301 1.26 15.35 8.83
C TRP A 301 -0.23 15.08 8.59
N GLN A 302 -0.86 14.24 9.42
CA GLN A 302 -2.29 13.90 9.38
C GLN A 302 -3.12 14.83 10.25
#